data_AF-A0A926CTZ4-F1
#
_entry.id   AF-A0A926CTZ4-F1
#
_cell.length_a   1.000
_cell.length_b   1.000
_cell.length_c   1.000
_cell.angle_alpha   90.00
_cell.angle_beta   90.00
_cell.angle_gamma   90.00
#
_symmetry.space_group_name_H-M   'P 1'
#
loop_
_entity.id
_entity.type
_entity.pdbx_description
1 polymer ?
#
loop_
_entity_poly.entity_id
_entity_poly.type
_entity_poly.pdbx_seq_one_letter_code
_entity_poly.pdbx_strand_id
1 'polypeptide(L)'
;MIDQAAPPRIAHVATPRQPLPPLLRYPLAGLMYGVVKPLIWGMAQVGLAEPLMRRVGRTQAQEYGNESAFGKYQPNEHDVVICTFFKSGTNWAMQIAHQITWRGAAEYEHIHDFIPWPDAFSKKYTIDINDPTPQQLAPTGMRVIKTHLNLEFVPYNEQARYITIMRDPKDIFVSSYHFFHALGLSPMIPNLKTWLDVYLTPDFMVGGSWARYVAGYWEQRQRPNMLILSYKTMKQDLRGTVDQIAKFMGVELTPAEFEGVCEKSTFKYMKAIDKK
;
A
#
# COMPACT_ATOMS: atom_id res chain seq x y z
N MET A 1 -37.22 1.28 -15.40
CA MET A 1 -36.59 2.13 -14.38
C MET A 1 -35.97 1.18 -13.37
N ILE A 2 -34.66 0.90 -13.51
CA ILE A 2 -33.93 0.14 -12.50
C ILE A 2 -33.49 1.17 -11.48
N ASP A 3 -34.05 1.05 -10.29
CA ASP A 3 -33.70 1.83 -9.12
C ASP A 3 -32.21 1.62 -8.82
N GLN A 4 -31.37 2.61 -9.14
CA GLN A 4 -29.95 2.60 -8.77
C GLN A 4 -29.88 2.92 -7.27
N ALA A 5 -30.23 1.94 -6.44
CA ALA A 5 -29.94 2.01 -5.02
C ALA A 5 -28.44 2.29 -4.87
N ALA A 6 -28.11 3.35 -4.12
CA ALA A 6 -26.72 3.70 -3.86
C ALA A 6 -25.98 2.47 -3.28
N PRO A 7 -24.75 2.20 -3.75
CA PRO A 7 -24.01 1.03 -3.29
C PRO A 7 -23.88 1.05 -1.76
N PRO A 8 -24.08 -0.09 -1.09
CA PRO A 8 -24.03 -0.16 0.36
C PRO A 8 -22.67 0.31 0.86
N ARG A 9 -22.67 1.31 1.74
CA ARG A 9 -21.45 1.81 2.38
C ARG A 9 -21.22 1.07 3.68
N ILE A 10 -19.97 0.70 3.93
CA ILE A 10 -19.55 0.30 5.28
C ILE A 10 -19.69 1.55 6.16
N ALA A 11 -20.45 1.45 7.25
CA ALA A 11 -20.47 2.49 8.28
C ALA A 11 -19.04 2.64 8.82
N HIS A 12 -18.46 3.83 8.64
CA HIS A 12 -17.06 4.18 8.92
C HIS A 12 -16.44 3.35 10.07
N VAL A 13 -15.59 2.35 9.75
CA VAL A 13 -15.00 1.44 10.75
C VAL A 13 -13.67 1.98 11.30
N ALA A 14 -12.85 2.62 10.46
CA ALA A 14 -11.60 3.23 10.91
C ALA A 14 -11.88 4.51 11.73
N THR A 15 -11.13 4.80 12.79
CA THR A 15 -11.31 6.11 13.45
C THR A 15 -10.82 7.22 12.52
N PRO A 16 -11.57 8.31 12.29
CA PRO A 16 -11.09 9.44 11.50
C PRO A 16 -9.73 9.93 12.02
N ARG A 17 -8.82 10.26 11.10
CA ARG A 17 -7.53 10.88 11.48
C ARG A 17 -7.81 12.29 12.00
N GLN A 18 -7.83 12.46 13.31
CA GLN A 18 -7.88 13.78 13.92
C GLN A 18 -6.46 14.30 14.16
N PRO A 19 -6.16 15.57 13.82
CA PRO A 19 -4.88 16.17 14.16
C PRO A 19 -4.71 16.23 15.67
N LEU A 20 -3.47 16.11 16.14
CA LEU A 20 -3.16 16.26 17.55
C LEU A 20 -3.63 17.65 18.07
N PRO A 21 -4.21 17.73 19.28
CA PRO A 21 -4.59 19.00 19.90
C PRO A 21 -3.41 19.99 19.93
N PRO A 22 -3.63 21.30 19.76
CA PRO A 22 -2.55 22.30 19.75
C PRO A 22 -1.61 22.21 20.96
N LEU A 23 -2.17 21.93 22.14
CA LEU A 23 -1.43 21.77 23.40
C LEU A 23 -0.43 20.60 23.39
N LEU A 24 -0.67 19.56 22.58
CA LEU A 24 0.27 18.45 22.39
C LEU A 24 1.14 18.67 21.15
N ARG A 25 0.61 19.34 20.13
CA ARG A 25 1.28 19.56 18.85
C ARG A 25 2.51 20.46 18.96
N TYR A 26 2.43 21.58 19.68
CA TYR A 26 3.55 22.53 19.76
C TYR A 26 4.72 22.01 20.61
N PRO A 27 4.51 21.40 21.79
CA PRO A 27 5.61 20.78 22.53
C PRO A 27 6.27 19.65 21.75
N LEU A 28 5.47 18.80 21.09
CA LEU A 28 5.99 17.73 20.23
C LEU A 28 6.80 18.30 19.06
N ALA A 29 6.33 19.36 18.41
CA ALA A 29 7.11 20.04 17.36
C ALA A 29 8.42 20.61 17.91
N GLY A 30 8.41 21.21 19.11
CA GLY A 30 9.62 21.69 19.79
C GLY A 30 10.63 20.57 20.03
N LEU A 31 10.19 19.41 20.53
CA LEU A 31 11.04 18.23 20.71
C LEU A 31 11.59 17.73 19.36
N MET A 32 10.71 17.56 18.37
CA MET A 32 11.08 17.00 17.07
C MET A 32 12.08 17.89 16.32
N TYR A 33 11.85 19.20 16.27
CA TYR A 33 12.71 20.12 15.51
C TYR A 33 13.87 20.67 16.33
N GLY A 34 13.73 20.79 17.65
CA GLY A 34 14.78 21.32 18.53
C GLY A 34 15.76 20.26 19.04
N VAL A 35 15.36 18.99 19.09
CA VAL A 35 16.21 17.90 19.64
C VAL A 35 16.44 16.80 18.61
N VAL A 36 15.37 16.21 18.07
CA VAL A 36 15.49 15.04 17.19
C VAL A 36 16.21 15.37 15.89
N LYS A 37 15.81 16.47 15.22
CA LYS A 37 16.44 16.86 13.94
C LYS A 37 17.94 17.19 14.07
N PRO A 38 18.40 18.02 15.03
CA PRO A 38 19.83 18.24 15.24
C PRO A 38 20.59 16.96 15.58
N LEU A 39 19.99 16.06 16.38
CA LEU A 39 20.60 14.77 16.73
C LEU A 39 20.79 13.91 15.48
N ILE A 40 19.74 13.70 14.67
CA ILE A 40 19.83 12.92 13.43
C ILE A 40 20.82 13.55 12.45
N TRP A 41 20.83 14.87 12.33
CA TRP A 41 21.80 15.59 11.51
C TRP A 41 23.25 15.36 11.99
N GLY A 42 23.50 15.48 13.30
CA GLY A 42 24.82 15.23 13.90
C GLY A 42 25.27 13.79 13.70
N MET A 43 24.38 12.81 13.93
CA MET A 43 24.63 11.39 13.66
C MET A 43 24.97 11.15 12.19
N ALA A 44 24.35 11.86 11.26
CA ALA A 44 24.66 11.75 9.83
C ALA A 44 26.06 12.29 9.49
N GLN A 45 26.54 13.34 10.18
CA GLN A 45 27.90 13.86 9.99
C GLN A 45 28.98 12.86 10.42
N VAL A 46 28.70 12.08 11.47
CA VAL A 46 29.64 11.09 12.03
C VAL A 46 29.38 9.65 11.55
N GLY A 47 28.50 9.47 10.55
CA GLY A 47 28.21 8.15 9.97
C GLY A 47 27.38 7.20 10.84
N LEU A 48 26.79 7.66 11.95
CA LEU A 48 25.99 6.83 12.87
C LEU A 48 24.50 6.75 12.51
N ALA A 49 24.00 7.63 11.63
CA ALA A 49 22.59 7.64 11.23
C ALA A 49 22.18 6.41 10.42
N GLU A 50 23.04 5.92 9.53
CA GLU A 50 22.76 4.70 8.75
C GLU A 50 22.67 3.45 9.64
N PRO A 51 23.64 3.12 10.51
CA PRO A 51 23.51 2.00 11.45
C PRO A 51 22.25 2.05 12.32
N LEU A 52 21.86 3.24 12.78
CA LEU A 52 20.62 3.42 13.55
C LEU A 52 19.40 3.07 12.71
N MET A 53 19.28 3.63 11.50
CA MET A 53 18.16 3.36 10.60
C MET A 53 18.08 1.89 10.19
N ARG A 54 19.22 1.25 9.94
CA ARG A 54 19.29 -0.18 9.68
C ARG A 54 18.81 -1.01 10.85
N ARG A 55 19.17 -0.62 12.09
CA ARG A 55 18.66 -1.29 13.29
C ARG A 55 17.14 -1.18 13.38
N VAL A 56 16.58 0.01 13.13
CA VAL A 56 15.12 0.22 13.08
C VAL A 56 14.47 -0.67 12.03
N GLY A 57 15.03 -0.72 10.81
CA GLY A 57 14.53 -1.56 9.73
C GLY A 57 14.61 -3.06 10.04
N ARG A 58 15.69 -3.53 10.70
CA ARG A 58 15.79 -4.93 11.17
C ARG A 58 14.76 -5.26 12.21
N THR A 59 14.54 -4.40 13.20
CA THR A 59 13.51 -4.62 14.23
C THR A 59 12.14 -4.74 13.57
N GLN A 60 11.82 -3.85 12.63
CA GLN A 60 10.58 -3.92 11.87
C GLN A 60 10.48 -5.22 11.02
N ALA A 61 11.55 -5.62 10.34
CA ALA A 61 11.58 -6.87 9.58
C ALA A 61 11.42 -8.11 10.48
N GLN A 62 11.99 -8.09 11.69
CA GLN A 62 11.83 -9.15 12.68
C GLN A 62 10.41 -9.21 13.24
N GLU A 63 9.75 -8.07 13.49
CA GLU A 63 8.34 -8.03 13.86
C GLU A 63 7.47 -8.69 12.78
N TYR A 64 7.71 -8.37 11.50
CA TYR A 64 6.99 -8.98 10.38
C TYR A 64 7.27 -10.48 10.18
N GLY A 65 8.46 -10.95 10.58
CA GLY A 65 8.85 -12.37 10.46
C GLY A 65 8.41 -13.23 11.66
N ASN A 66 8.35 -12.66 12.87
CA ASN A 66 8.03 -13.37 14.11
C ASN A 66 6.53 -13.47 14.37
N GLU A 67 5.75 -12.46 13.95
CA GLU A 67 4.30 -12.55 13.82
C GLU A 67 4.02 -12.53 12.32
N SER A 68 3.50 -13.62 11.72
CA SER A 68 2.98 -13.51 10.36
C SER A 68 1.97 -12.37 10.40
N ALA A 69 2.14 -11.30 9.61
CA ALA A 69 1.23 -10.16 9.70
C ALA A 69 -0.22 -10.58 9.40
N PHE A 70 -0.37 -11.66 8.64
CA PHE A 70 -1.61 -12.38 8.33
C PHE A 70 -2.15 -13.23 9.50
N GLY A 71 -1.35 -13.50 10.53
CA GLY A 71 -1.70 -14.38 11.65
C GLY A 71 -2.06 -15.78 11.16
N LYS A 72 -3.29 -16.20 11.46
CA LYS A 72 -3.87 -17.48 11.00
C LYS A 72 -4.63 -17.34 9.68
N TYR A 73 -4.74 -16.13 9.14
CA TYR A 73 -5.49 -15.89 7.91
C TYR A 73 -4.81 -16.58 6.72
N GLN A 74 -5.62 -17.25 5.91
CA GLN A 74 -5.19 -17.84 4.64
C GLN A 74 -5.99 -17.21 3.50
N PRO A 75 -5.32 -16.63 2.49
CA PRO A 75 -6.01 -16.17 1.29
C PRO A 75 -6.83 -17.29 0.65
N ASN A 76 -7.93 -16.93 -0.01
CA ASN A 76 -8.84 -17.86 -0.68
C ASN A 76 -9.26 -17.32 -2.06
N GLU A 77 -10.15 -18.03 -2.75
CA GLU A 77 -10.63 -17.73 -4.11
C GLU A 77 -11.25 -16.34 -4.30
N HIS A 78 -11.73 -15.72 -3.22
CA HIS A 78 -12.33 -14.40 -3.19
C HIS A 78 -11.31 -13.27 -2.97
N ASP A 79 -10.06 -13.60 -2.66
CA ASP A 79 -9.03 -12.62 -2.35
C ASP A 79 -8.20 -12.22 -3.56
N VAL A 80 -8.02 -10.91 -3.72
CA VAL A 80 -7.02 -10.29 -4.58
C VAL A 80 -6.00 -9.57 -3.71
N VAL A 81 -4.81 -10.13 -3.60
CA VAL A 81 -3.73 -9.59 -2.77
C VAL A 81 -2.83 -8.68 -3.61
N ILE A 82 -2.84 -7.39 -3.29
CA ILE A 82 -1.95 -6.37 -3.84
C ILE A 82 -0.65 -6.40 -3.04
N CYS A 83 0.28 -7.23 -3.50
CA CYS A 83 1.61 -7.41 -2.92
C CYS A 83 2.60 -6.53 -3.67
N THR A 84 2.86 -5.30 -3.19
CA THR A 84 3.68 -4.35 -3.96
C THR A 84 4.71 -3.68 -3.09
N PHE A 85 5.97 -3.58 -3.55
CA PHE A 85 7.00 -2.86 -2.82
C PHE A 85 6.56 -1.42 -2.56
N PHE A 86 6.86 -0.91 -1.38
CA PHE A 86 6.45 0.42 -0.95
C PHE A 86 6.82 1.50 -1.99
N LYS A 87 5.88 2.44 -2.22
CA LYS A 87 5.94 3.50 -3.25
C LYS A 87 5.99 3.04 -4.72
N SER A 88 5.71 1.77 -5.02
CA SER A 88 5.72 1.28 -6.42
C SER A 88 4.40 1.43 -7.16
N GLY A 89 3.34 1.94 -6.52
CA GLY A 89 2.02 2.12 -7.17
C GLY A 89 0.85 1.48 -6.44
N THR A 90 1.05 1.02 -5.19
CA THR A 90 0.06 0.27 -4.39
C THR A 90 -1.31 0.95 -4.34
N ASN A 91 -1.39 2.26 -4.07
CA ASN A 91 -2.68 2.97 -4.02
C ASN A 91 -3.44 2.90 -5.33
N TRP A 92 -2.72 2.95 -6.46
CA TRP A 92 -3.34 2.93 -7.77
C TRP A 92 -3.85 1.54 -8.13
N ALA A 93 -3.05 0.51 -7.85
CA ALA A 93 -3.44 -0.87 -8.07
C ALA A 93 -4.61 -1.30 -7.16
N MET A 94 -4.57 -0.91 -5.88
CA MET A 94 -5.68 -1.11 -4.96
C MET A 94 -6.96 -0.44 -5.48
N GLN A 95 -6.86 0.81 -5.96
CA GLN A 95 -8.01 1.53 -6.49
C GLN A 95 -8.60 0.82 -7.70
N ILE A 96 -7.77 0.41 -8.67
CA ILE A 96 -8.25 -0.29 -9.86
C ILE A 96 -8.92 -1.61 -9.47
N ALA A 97 -8.23 -2.45 -8.69
CA ALA A 97 -8.76 -3.76 -8.28
C ALA A 97 -10.06 -3.60 -7.47
N HIS A 98 -10.12 -2.64 -6.55
CA HIS A 98 -11.32 -2.41 -5.73
C HIS A 98 -12.48 -1.87 -6.56
N GLN A 99 -12.23 -0.95 -7.50
CA GLN A 99 -13.29 -0.52 -8.42
C GLN A 99 -13.79 -1.68 -9.29
N ILE A 100 -12.92 -2.62 -9.69
CA ILE A 100 -13.33 -3.82 -10.41
C ILE A 100 -14.22 -4.72 -9.55
N THR A 101 -13.90 -4.95 -8.26
CA THR A 101 -14.78 -5.74 -7.37
C THR A 101 -16.17 -5.10 -7.18
N TRP A 102 -16.25 -3.78 -7.40
CA TRP A 102 -17.48 -2.99 -7.33
C TRP A 102 -18.05 -2.60 -8.69
N ARG A 103 -17.55 -3.18 -9.79
CA ARG A 103 -18.03 -2.89 -11.16
C ARG A 103 -18.07 -1.38 -11.48
N GLY A 104 -17.09 -0.62 -10.99
CA GLY A 104 -16.96 0.83 -11.18
C GLY A 104 -17.83 1.69 -10.23
N ALA A 105 -18.60 1.07 -9.34
CA ALA A 105 -19.53 1.76 -8.46
C ALA A 105 -19.00 2.00 -7.04
N ALA A 106 -17.76 1.63 -6.70
CA ALA A 106 -17.27 1.77 -5.33
C ALA A 106 -17.23 3.25 -4.90
N GLU A 107 -17.75 3.50 -3.71
CA GLU A 107 -17.73 4.78 -2.99
C GLU A 107 -17.25 4.52 -1.55
N TYR A 108 -16.27 5.29 -1.09
CA TYR A 108 -15.70 5.13 0.25
C TYR A 108 -15.13 6.48 0.72
N GLU A 109 -15.00 6.63 2.04
CA GLU A 109 -14.29 7.79 2.60
C GLU A 109 -12.79 7.58 2.58
N HIS A 110 -12.35 6.39 3.00
CA HIS A 110 -10.96 6.00 2.94
C HIS A 110 -10.82 4.57 2.40
N ILE A 111 -9.83 4.33 1.54
CA ILE A 111 -9.69 3.02 0.87
C ILE A 111 -9.44 1.86 1.86
N HIS A 112 -8.85 2.16 3.02
CA HIS A 112 -8.60 1.18 4.10
C HIS A 112 -9.84 0.84 4.95
N ASP A 113 -11.00 1.44 4.66
CA ASP A 113 -12.28 0.99 5.20
C ASP A 113 -12.73 -0.32 4.55
N PHE A 114 -12.21 -0.62 3.34
CA PHE A 114 -12.54 -1.84 2.58
C PHE A 114 -11.33 -2.74 2.34
N ILE A 115 -10.12 -2.19 2.33
CA ILE A 115 -8.90 -2.93 2.01
C ILE A 115 -8.09 -3.17 3.29
N PRO A 116 -8.14 -4.38 3.87
CA PRO A 116 -7.29 -4.73 5.01
C PRO A 116 -5.81 -4.65 4.66
N TRP A 117 -5.02 -4.18 5.62
CA TRP A 117 -3.57 -4.07 5.54
C TRP A 117 -2.92 -4.76 6.75
N PRO A 118 -2.70 -6.09 6.69
CA PRO A 118 -2.18 -6.89 7.80
C PRO A 118 -0.85 -6.38 8.37
N ASP A 119 0.07 -5.92 7.52
CA ASP A 119 1.40 -5.38 7.87
C ASP A 119 1.41 -3.86 8.14
N ALA A 120 0.25 -3.24 8.34
CA ALA A 120 0.17 -1.84 8.72
C ALA A 120 0.86 -1.59 10.07
N PHE A 121 1.69 -0.55 10.13
CA PHE A 121 2.32 -0.09 11.38
C PHE A 121 1.29 0.25 12.47
N SER A 122 0.09 0.69 12.07
CA SER A 122 -1.03 0.92 12.98
C SER A 122 -2.30 0.32 12.42
N LYS A 123 -2.84 -0.69 13.11
CA LYS A 123 -4.11 -1.34 12.76
C LYS A 123 -5.34 -0.46 13.03
N LYS A 124 -5.19 0.68 13.71
CA LYS A 124 -6.27 1.62 14.05
C LYS A 124 -7.01 2.19 12.83
N TYR A 125 -6.33 2.26 11.68
CA TYR A 125 -6.83 2.92 10.47
C TYR A 125 -7.09 1.97 9.31
N THR A 126 -7.21 0.67 9.59
CA THR A 126 -7.50 -0.37 8.61
C THR A 126 -8.54 -1.31 9.18
N ILE A 127 -9.42 -1.79 8.32
CA ILE A 127 -10.30 -2.91 8.63
C ILE A 127 -9.50 -4.17 8.95
N ASP A 128 -10.07 -5.05 9.79
CA ASP A 128 -9.46 -6.34 10.14
C ASP A 128 -9.47 -7.28 8.93
N ILE A 129 -8.42 -8.09 8.76
CA ILE A 129 -8.33 -9.06 7.66
C ILE A 129 -9.41 -10.14 7.72
N ASN A 130 -9.94 -10.43 8.91
CA ASN A 130 -11.01 -11.41 9.11
C ASN A 130 -12.41 -10.80 8.95
N ASP A 131 -12.51 -9.49 8.70
CA ASP A 131 -13.81 -8.85 8.47
C ASP A 131 -14.38 -9.32 7.11
N PRO A 132 -15.57 -9.96 7.08
CA PRO A 132 -16.15 -10.47 5.85
C PRO A 132 -16.84 -9.36 5.04
N THR A 133 -17.08 -8.17 5.63
CA THR A 133 -17.90 -7.10 5.06
C THR A 133 -17.41 -6.66 3.67
N PRO A 134 -16.11 -6.44 3.41
CA PRO A 134 -15.64 -6.05 2.08
C PRO A 134 -15.98 -7.07 0.99
N GLN A 135 -15.97 -8.37 1.33
CA GLN A 135 -16.33 -9.44 0.40
C GLN A 135 -17.84 -9.52 0.22
N GLN A 136 -18.61 -9.46 1.31
CA GLN A 136 -20.06 -9.60 1.31
C GLN A 136 -20.78 -8.46 0.57
N LEU A 137 -20.24 -7.24 0.63
CA LEU A 137 -20.84 -6.08 0.00
C LEU A 137 -20.44 -5.91 -1.47
N ALA A 138 -19.28 -6.44 -1.88
CA ALA A 138 -18.83 -6.33 -3.26
C ALA A 138 -19.71 -7.18 -4.20
N PRO A 139 -20.29 -6.62 -5.28
CA PRO A 139 -21.11 -7.34 -6.25
C PRO A 139 -20.42 -8.56 -6.89
N THR A 140 -19.09 -8.58 -6.97
CA THR A 140 -18.35 -9.75 -7.48
C THR A 140 -18.12 -10.83 -6.41
N GLY A 141 -18.42 -10.56 -5.15
CA GLY A 141 -18.07 -11.42 -4.01
C GLY A 141 -16.56 -11.52 -3.78
N MET A 142 -15.77 -10.59 -4.31
CA MET A 142 -14.30 -10.54 -4.15
C MET A 142 -13.90 -9.37 -3.28
N ARG A 143 -12.75 -9.46 -2.61
CA ARG A 143 -12.14 -8.36 -1.86
C ARG A 143 -10.67 -8.18 -2.20
N VAL A 144 -10.16 -7.00 -1.85
CA VAL A 144 -8.75 -6.63 -2.09
C VAL A 144 -8.03 -6.57 -0.75
N ILE A 145 -6.83 -7.16 -0.68
CA ILE A 145 -5.95 -7.11 0.50
C ILE A 145 -4.67 -6.38 0.10
N LYS A 146 -4.12 -5.52 0.97
CA LYS A 146 -2.84 -4.83 0.73
C LYS A 146 -1.72 -5.46 1.54
N THR A 147 -0.55 -5.64 0.94
CA THR A 147 0.67 -5.90 1.70
C THR A 147 1.95 -5.38 1.04
N HIS A 148 2.93 -5.02 1.87
CA HIS A 148 4.31 -4.66 1.45
C HIS A 148 5.33 -5.74 1.82
N LEU A 149 4.89 -6.90 2.30
CA LEU A 149 5.77 -7.97 2.74
C LEU A 149 6.50 -8.67 1.58
N ASN A 150 7.69 -9.19 1.86
CA ASN A 150 8.39 -10.08 0.94
C ASN A 150 7.59 -11.39 0.77
N LEU A 151 7.78 -12.05 -0.37
CA LEU A 151 7.01 -13.22 -0.79
C LEU A 151 6.93 -14.31 0.29
N GLU A 152 8.03 -14.58 0.99
CA GLU A 152 8.11 -15.62 2.03
C GLU A 152 7.21 -15.36 3.25
N PHE A 153 6.75 -14.13 3.45
CA PHE A 153 5.86 -13.76 4.55
C PHE A 153 4.40 -13.57 4.11
N VAL A 154 4.10 -13.74 2.83
CA VAL A 154 2.73 -13.71 2.30
C VAL A 154 2.23 -15.15 2.14
N PRO A 155 1.17 -15.56 2.84
CA PRO A 155 0.62 -16.90 2.67
C PRO A 155 0.14 -17.13 1.23
N TYR A 156 0.49 -18.27 0.67
CA TYR A 156 0.16 -18.63 -0.69
C TYR A 156 -1.03 -19.60 -0.75
N ASN A 157 -2.02 -19.26 -1.58
CA ASN A 157 -3.10 -20.13 -1.99
C ASN A 157 -3.25 -20.08 -3.52
N GLU A 158 -3.36 -21.24 -4.16
CA GLU A 158 -3.49 -21.37 -5.62
C GLU A 158 -4.79 -20.75 -6.17
N GLN A 159 -5.81 -20.62 -5.34
CA GLN A 159 -7.11 -20.06 -5.71
C GLN A 159 -7.17 -18.54 -5.54
N ALA A 160 -6.34 -17.97 -4.66
CA ALA A 160 -6.23 -16.52 -4.49
C ALA A 160 -5.45 -15.90 -5.65
N ARG A 161 -5.64 -14.59 -5.88
CA ARG A 161 -4.96 -13.85 -6.95
C ARG A 161 -3.97 -12.86 -6.37
N TYR A 162 -2.77 -12.79 -6.92
CA TYR A 162 -1.70 -11.92 -6.44
C TYR A 162 -1.31 -10.93 -7.53
N ILE A 163 -1.30 -9.63 -7.21
CA ILE A 163 -0.90 -8.58 -8.15
C ILE A 163 0.26 -7.80 -7.52
N THR A 164 1.36 -7.68 -8.26
CA THR A 164 2.53 -6.91 -7.86
C THR A 164 2.89 -5.86 -8.90
N ILE A 165 3.35 -4.71 -8.45
CA ILE A 165 3.72 -3.59 -9.31
C ILE A 165 5.20 -3.32 -9.13
N MET A 166 5.93 -3.44 -10.23
CA MET A 166 7.35 -3.12 -10.31
C MET A 166 7.54 -1.67 -10.76
N ARG A 167 8.43 -0.97 -10.08
CA ARG A 167 8.80 0.41 -10.38
C ARG A 167 10.31 0.58 -10.30
N ASP A 168 10.85 1.50 -11.08
CA ASP A 168 12.27 1.85 -11.06
C ASP A 168 12.70 2.23 -9.63
N PRO A 169 13.77 1.63 -9.09
CA PRO A 169 14.23 1.91 -7.72
C PRO A 169 14.61 3.38 -7.50
N LYS A 170 15.07 4.08 -8.55
CA LYS A 170 15.40 5.51 -8.45
C LYS A 170 14.15 6.36 -8.19
N ASP A 171 13.04 6.02 -8.83
CA ASP A 171 11.76 6.69 -8.61
C ASP A 171 11.18 6.38 -7.23
N ILE A 172 11.37 5.14 -6.76
CA ILE A 172 10.96 4.71 -5.42
C ILE A 172 11.74 5.49 -4.36
N PHE A 173 13.06 5.64 -4.53
CA PHE A 173 13.92 6.42 -3.64
C PHE A 173 13.42 7.87 -3.48
N VAL A 174 13.16 8.57 -4.59
CA VAL A 174 12.63 9.95 -4.54
C VAL A 174 11.25 9.97 -3.89
N SER A 175 10.38 9.01 -4.24
CA SER A 175 9.02 8.95 -3.71
C SER A 175 8.99 8.62 -2.21
N SER A 176 9.89 7.78 -1.71
CA SER A 176 10.00 7.41 -0.30
C SER A 176 10.48 8.60 0.53
N TYR A 177 11.49 9.33 0.05
CA TYR A 177 12.01 10.53 0.70
C TYR A 177 10.88 11.55 0.93
N HIS A 178 10.19 11.96 -0.13
CA HIS A 178 9.07 12.90 -0.02
C HIS A 178 7.90 12.38 0.82
N PHE A 179 7.63 11.08 0.77
CA PHE A 179 6.53 10.49 1.53
C PHE A 179 6.77 10.60 3.05
N PHE A 180 7.95 10.23 3.53
CA PHE A 180 8.24 10.33 4.97
C PHE A 180 8.26 11.79 5.44
N HIS A 181 8.73 12.71 4.60
CA HIS A 181 8.59 14.15 4.88
C HIS A 181 7.12 14.57 5.03
N ALA A 182 6.25 14.12 4.12
CA ALA A 182 4.82 14.42 4.14
C ALA A 182 4.05 13.77 5.30
N LEU A 183 4.54 12.65 5.84
CA LEU A 183 4.01 12.03 7.07
C LEU A 183 4.37 12.79 8.36
N GLY A 184 5.05 13.93 8.26
CA GLY A 184 5.53 14.67 9.44
C GLY A 184 6.77 14.06 10.09
N LEU A 185 7.35 13.02 9.47
CA LEU A 185 8.60 12.38 9.93
C LEU A 185 9.84 13.12 9.43
N SER A 186 9.69 14.28 8.79
CA SER A 186 10.77 15.15 8.33
C SER A 186 11.94 15.28 9.32
N PRO A 187 11.72 15.44 10.65
CA PRO A 187 12.81 15.57 11.62
C PRO A 187 13.63 14.29 11.82
N MET A 188 13.06 13.13 11.51
CA MET A 188 13.70 11.82 11.63
C MET A 188 14.41 11.38 10.34
N ILE A 189 14.06 11.98 9.20
CA ILE A 189 14.67 11.64 7.91
C ILE A 189 16.01 12.37 7.77
N PRO A 190 17.12 11.64 7.50
CA PRO A 190 18.44 12.24 7.39
C PRO A 190 18.57 13.01 6.07
N ASN A 191 19.76 13.57 5.83
CA ASN A 191 20.06 14.20 4.55
C ASN A 191 19.95 13.20 3.38
N LEU A 192 19.82 13.70 2.15
CA LEU A 192 19.58 12.89 0.96
C LEU A 192 20.65 11.81 0.72
N LYS A 193 21.93 12.12 1.00
CA LYS A 193 23.03 11.16 0.85
C LYS A 193 22.85 9.98 1.81
N THR A 194 22.69 10.25 3.09
CA THR A 194 22.46 9.20 4.10
C THR A 194 21.15 8.44 3.83
N TRP A 195 20.12 9.12 3.32
CA TRP A 195 18.90 8.45 2.90
C TRP A 195 19.14 7.45 1.75
N LEU A 196 20.00 7.81 0.79
CA LEU A 196 20.40 6.90 -0.29
C LEU A 196 21.18 5.70 0.26
N ASP A 197 22.13 5.96 1.14
CA ASP A 197 22.92 4.90 1.80
C ASP A 197 21.97 3.93 2.53
N VAL A 198 20.99 4.43 3.29
CA VAL A 198 19.95 3.61 3.96
C VAL A 198 19.06 2.86 2.96
N TYR A 199 18.62 3.50 1.87
CA TYR A 199 17.76 2.88 0.85
C TYR A 199 18.43 1.69 0.16
N LEU A 200 19.74 1.72 -0.01
CA LEU A 200 20.51 0.64 -0.65
C LEU A 200 20.80 -0.54 0.28
N THR A 201 20.45 -0.44 1.57
CA THR A 201 20.68 -1.51 2.53
C THR A 201 19.63 -2.63 2.43
N PRO A 202 19.98 -3.86 2.84
CA PRO A 202 18.98 -4.93 2.98
C PRO A 202 17.92 -4.64 4.03
N ASP A 203 18.22 -3.71 4.94
CA ASP A 203 17.43 -3.37 6.12
C ASP A 203 16.58 -2.10 5.89
N PHE A 204 16.29 -1.72 4.63
CA PHE A 204 15.47 -0.53 4.37
C PHE A 204 14.07 -0.66 5.01
N MET A 205 13.64 0.40 5.70
CA MET A 205 12.33 0.43 6.34
C MET A 205 11.22 0.24 5.31
N VAL A 206 10.20 -0.57 5.65
CA VAL A 206 9.06 -0.92 4.78
C VAL A 206 9.43 -1.86 3.60
N GLY A 207 9.71 -3.13 3.93
CA GLY A 207 9.87 -4.22 2.94
C GLY A 207 11.32 -4.65 2.69
N GLY A 208 12.31 -4.00 3.29
CA GLY A 208 13.73 -4.34 3.14
C GLY A 208 14.27 -3.97 1.75
N SER A 209 15.22 -4.76 1.25
CA SER A 209 15.81 -4.54 -0.07
C SER A 209 14.78 -4.65 -1.20
N TRP A 210 14.67 -3.58 -2.00
CA TRP A 210 13.90 -3.58 -3.25
C TRP A 210 14.32 -4.73 -4.18
N ALA A 211 15.62 -5.00 -4.31
CA ALA A 211 16.12 -6.04 -5.20
C ALA A 211 15.69 -7.44 -4.73
N ARG A 212 15.76 -7.70 -3.41
CA ARG A 212 15.27 -8.95 -2.81
C ARG A 212 13.77 -9.11 -3.08
N TYR A 213 13.00 -8.06 -2.81
CA TYR A 213 11.55 -8.07 -3.00
C TYR A 213 11.18 -8.41 -4.44
N VAL A 214 11.74 -7.67 -5.40
CA VAL A 214 11.45 -7.83 -6.82
C VAL A 214 11.87 -9.21 -7.31
N ALA A 215 13.04 -9.70 -6.90
CA ALA A 215 13.52 -11.04 -7.27
C ALA A 215 12.53 -12.13 -6.82
N GLY A 216 12.08 -12.11 -5.57
CA GLY A 216 11.16 -13.11 -5.04
C GLY A 216 9.85 -13.18 -5.83
N TYR A 217 9.20 -12.05 -6.08
CA TYR A 217 7.96 -12.03 -6.88
C TYR A 217 8.21 -12.36 -8.36
N TRP A 218 9.34 -11.92 -8.93
CA TRP A 218 9.70 -12.21 -10.33
C TRP A 218 9.93 -13.70 -10.60
N GLU A 219 10.46 -14.43 -9.62
CA GLU A 219 10.59 -15.89 -9.69
C GLU A 219 9.23 -16.57 -9.85
N GLN A 220 8.17 -16.01 -9.27
CA GLN A 220 6.81 -16.55 -9.34
C GLN A 220 6.00 -16.07 -10.55
N ARG A 221 6.59 -15.29 -11.47
CA ARG A 221 5.88 -14.64 -12.60
C ARG A 221 5.17 -15.59 -13.57
N GLN A 222 5.52 -16.87 -13.56
CA GLN A 222 4.90 -17.89 -14.42
C GLN A 222 3.68 -18.56 -13.77
N ARG A 223 3.38 -18.25 -12.51
CA ARG A 223 2.18 -18.78 -11.85
C ARG A 223 0.93 -18.15 -12.47
N PRO A 224 -0.12 -18.94 -12.74
CA PRO A 224 -1.34 -18.44 -13.37
C PRO A 224 -2.10 -17.42 -12.49
N ASN A 225 -1.88 -17.47 -11.17
CA ASN A 225 -2.47 -16.56 -10.19
C ASN A 225 -1.51 -15.46 -9.71
N MET A 226 -0.45 -15.16 -10.46
CA MET A 226 0.48 -14.05 -10.21
C MET A 226 0.50 -13.08 -11.41
N LEU A 227 0.06 -11.85 -11.20
CA LEU A 227 0.15 -10.77 -12.19
C LEU A 227 1.23 -9.77 -11.78
N ILE A 228 2.22 -9.59 -12.67
CA ILE A 228 3.27 -8.59 -12.50
C ILE A 228 3.02 -7.45 -13.49
N LEU A 229 2.87 -6.24 -12.96
CA LEU A 229 2.69 -5.02 -13.75
C LEU A 229 3.90 -4.09 -13.57
N SER A 230 4.10 -3.19 -14.54
CA SER A 230 5.05 -2.10 -14.40
C SER A 230 4.31 -0.79 -14.16
N TYR A 231 4.75 -0.02 -13.16
CA TYR A 231 4.22 1.32 -12.89
C TYR A 231 4.30 2.23 -14.12
N LYS A 232 5.34 2.07 -14.94
CA LYS A 232 5.53 2.82 -16.19
C LYS A 232 4.42 2.49 -17.19
N THR A 233 4.11 1.21 -17.39
CA THR A 233 3.04 0.77 -18.29
C THR A 233 1.68 1.25 -17.80
N MET A 234 1.42 1.16 -16.48
CA MET A 234 0.19 1.69 -15.89
C MET A 234 0.00 3.18 -16.21
N LYS A 235 1.07 3.97 -16.10
CA LYS A 235 1.08 5.40 -16.42
C LYS A 235 0.84 5.69 -17.90
N GLN A 236 1.35 4.84 -18.79
CA GLN A 236 1.23 5.01 -20.24
C GLN A 236 -0.15 4.62 -20.75
N ASP A 237 -0.73 3.55 -20.19
CA ASP A 237 -2.02 3.02 -20.61
C ASP A 237 -2.83 2.51 -19.41
N LEU A 238 -3.64 3.41 -18.85
CA LEU A 238 -4.56 3.07 -17.78
C LEU A 238 -5.62 2.07 -18.25
N ARG A 239 -6.17 2.24 -19.47
CA ARG A 239 -7.29 1.41 -19.95
C ARG A 239 -6.81 -0.02 -20.17
N GLY A 240 -5.68 -0.21 -20.83
CA GLY A 240 -5.06 -1.54 -20.97
C GLY A 240 -4.71 -2.17 -19.62
N THR A 241 -4.29 -1.37 -18.64
CA THR A 241 -4.05 -1.86 -17.27
C THR A 241 -5.34 -2.33 -16.58
N VAL A 242 -6.42 -1.56 -16.70
CA VAL A 242 -7.74 -1.94 -16.15
C VAL A 242 -8.23 -3.24 -16.79
N ASP A 243 -8.15 -3.35 -18.12
CA ASP A 243 -8.52 -4.56 -18.86
C ASP A 243 -7.69 -5.78 -18.42
N GLN A 244 -6.37 -5.61 -18.28
CA GLN A 244 -5.48 -6.68 -17.84
C GLN A 244 -5.80 -7.15 -16.41
N ILE A 245 -6.06 -6.22 -15.48
CA ILE A 245 -6.42 -6.57 -14.09
C ILE A 245 -7.81 -7.23 -14.05
N ALA A 246 -8.79 -6.73 -14.79
CA ALA A 246 -10.15 -7.30 -14.81
C ALA A 246 -10.15 -8.73 -15.36
N LYS A 247 -9.44 -8.98 -16.46
CA LYS A 247 -9.23 -10.33 -17.02
C LYS A 247 -8.55 -11.27 -16.04
N PHE A 248 -7.49 -10.80 -15.39
CA PHE A 248 -6.78 -11.59 -14.38
C PHE A 248 -7.66 -11.90 -13.15
N MET A 249 -8.51 -10.96 -12.75
CA MET A 249 -9.53 -11.17 -11.72
C MET A 249 -10.67 -12.10 -12.17
N GLY A 250 -10.82 -12.35 -13.47
CA GLY A 250 -11.94 -13.12 -14.03
C GLY A 250 -13.26 -12.36 -13.95
N VAL A 251 -13.22 -11.03 -13.99
CA VAL A 251 -14.40 -10.16 -13.92
C VAL A 251 -14.67 -9.55 -15.28
N GLU A 252 -15.80 -9.91 -15.88
CA GLU A 252 -16.31 -9.28 -17.09
C GLU A 252 -17.06 -7.99 -16.73
N LEU A 253 -16.61 -6.88 -17.32
CA LEU A 253 -17.20 -5.55 -17.16
C LEU A 253 -17.96 -5.18 -18.43
N THR A 254 -19.16 -4.64 -18.26
CA THR A 254 -19.85 -3.96 -19.37
C THR A 254 -19.08 -2.70 -19.78
N PRO A 255 -19.32 -2.14 -20.99
CA PRO A 255 -18.66 -0.90 -21.40
C PRO A 255 -18.83 0.24 -20.38
N ALA A 256 -20.02 0.39 -19.79
CA ALA A 256 -20.30 1.42 -18.80
C ALA A 256 -19.54 1.19 -17.48
N GLU A 257 -19.49 -0.05 -17.00
CA GLU A 257 -18.72 -0.41 -15.79
C GLU A 257 -17.22 -0.18 -16.01
N PHE A 258 -16.70 -0.55 -17.19
CA PHE A 258 -15.31 -0.35 -17.58
C PHE A 258 -14.94 1.14 -17.59
N GLU A 259 -15.78 2.01 -18.16
CA GLU A 259 -15.58 3.46 -18.11
C GLU A 259 -15.57 3.98 -16.68
N GLY A 260 -16.49 3.52 -15.83
CA GLY A 260 -16.55 3.91 -14.41
C GLY A 260 -15.27 3.53 -13.66
N VAL A 261 -14.75 2.31 -13.87
CA VAL A 261 -13.47 1.88 -13.30
C VAL A 261 -12.33 2.79 -13.79
N CYS A 262 -12.26 3.08 -15.08
CA CYS A 262 -11.22 3.93 -15.66
C CYS A 262 -11.25 5.35 -15.09
N GLU A 263 -12.42 5.98 -15.05
CA GLU A 263 -12.61 7.34 -14.54
C GLU A 263 -12.15 7.46 -13.09
N LYS A 264 -12.64 6.56 -12.24
CA LYS A 264 -12.32 6.52 -10.80
C LYS A 264 -10.87 6.11 -10.51
N SER A 265 -10.19 5.53 -11.49
CA SER A 265 -8.78 5.17 -11.41
C SER A 265 -7.84 6.23 -11.98
N THR A 266 -8.33 7.39 -12.42
CA THR A 266 -7.45 8.49 -12.85
C THR A 266 -6.75 9.15 -11.65
N PHE A 267 -5.52 9.64 -11.85
CA PHE A 267 -4.83 10.44 -10.84
C PHE A 267 -5.64 11.66 -10.38
N LYS A 268 -6.38 12.28 -11.31
CA LYS A 268 -7.25 13.43 -11.03
C LYS A 268 -8.33 13.05 -10.03
N TYR A 269 -9.06 11.96 -10.28
CA TYR A 269 -10.12 11.48 -9.40
C TYR A 269 -9.55 11.08 -8.03
N MET A 270 -8.53 10.22 -8.01
CA MET A 270 -7.92 9.73 -6.78
C MET A 270 -7.41 10.87 -5.89
N LYS A 271 -6.80 11.90 -6.48
CA LYS A 271 -6.34 13.08 -5.72
C LYS A 271 -7.47 13.93 -5.17
N ALA A 272 -8.64 13.95 -5.83
CA ALA A 272 -9.80 14.70 -5.37
C ALA A 272 -10.48 14.05 -4.15
N ILE A 273 -10.43 12.71 -4.05
CA ILE A 273 -11.02 11.96 -2.95
C ILE A 273 -10.04 11.68 -1.79
N ASP A 274 -8.74 11.93 -1.98
CA ASP A 274 -7.71 11.79 -0.95
C ASP A 274 -7.84 12.90 0.11
N LYS A 275 -8.69 12.66 1.12
CA LYS A 275 -8.78 13.51 2.31
C LYS A 275 -7.57 13.23 3.20
N LYS A 276 -6.60 14.16 3.22
CA LYS A 276 -5.38 14.07 4.04
C LYS A 276 -5.63 14.27 5.53
#